data_AF-A0A2T2TGR9-F1
#
_entry.id   AF-A0A2T2TGR9-F1
#
_cell.length_a   1.000
_cell.length_b   1.000
_cell.length_c   1.000
_cell.angle_alpha   90.00
_cell.angle_beta   90.00
_cell.angle_gamma   90.00
#
_symmetry.space_group_name_H-M   'P 1'
#
loop_
_entity.id
_entity.type
_entity.pdbx_description
1 polymer ?
#
loop_
_entity_poly.entity_id
_entity_poly.type
_entity_poly.pdbx_seq_one_letter_code
_entity_poly.pdbx_strand_id
1 'polypeptide(L)'
;MSYLTFHLVFILPPLLALAAGQSRPLAGRGGTRARWGLPLICLIAFVYTTPWDNFLVHQGVWSYGSARVWATVGYVPVEEYAFFILQTLLTGLFLYKLLARAAPALHEKPPGVFTRPVARHVGTGVFLAVSVLGVGLLVSGEKPGRYAGLILAWAGPVLTLLWAFGGNVAW
;
A
#
# COMPACT_ATOMS: atom_id res chain seq x y z
N MET A 1 25.41 2.76 2.35
CA MET A 1 24.59 3.24 1.23
C MET A 1 23.61 4.28 1.77
N SER A 2 23.43 5.43 1.11
CA SER A 2 22.42 6.42 1.48
C SER A 2 21.04 5.98 0.99
N TYR A 3 19.99 6.60 1.53
CA TYR A 3 18.61 6.34 1.07
C TYR A 3 18.43 6.77 -0.37
N LEU A 4 19.03 7.89 -0.80
CA LEU A 4 19.00 8.29 -2.21
C LEU A 4 19.61 7.22 -3.13
N THR A 5 20.79 6.68 -2.78
CA THR A 5 21.41 5.61 -3.56
C THR A 5 20.53 4.36 -3.62
N PHE A 6 19.84 4.02 -2.52
CA PHE A 6 18.88 2.91 -2.52
C PHE A 6 17.78 3.10 -3.57
N HIS A 7 17.14 4.27 -3.62
CA HIS A 7 16.12 4.59 -4.62
C HIS A 7 16.66 4.47 -6.05
N LEU A 8 17.84 5.04 -6.29
CA LEU A 8 18.48 5.05 -7.61
C LEU A 8 18.83 3.65 -8.12
N VAL A 9 19.23 2.73 -7.23
CA VAL A 9 19.70 1.39 -7.61
C VAL A 9 18.58 0.36 -7.60
N PHE A 10 17.66 0.43 -6.62
CA PHE A 10 16.69 -0.65 -6.39
C PHE A 10 15.27 -0.32 -6.81
N ILE A 11 14.88 0.97 -6.88
CA ILE A 11 13.49 1.35 -7.17
C ILE A 11 13.35 1.94 -8.56
N LEU A 12 14.17 2.92 -8.91
CA LEU A 12 14.07 3.58 -10.20
C LEU A 12 14.28 2.63 -11.39
N PRO A 13 15.27 1.71 -11.39
CA PRO A 13 15.46 0.83 -12.53
C PRO A 13 14.24 -0.07 -12.83
N PRO A 14 13.68 -0.83 -11.87
CA PRO A 14 12.48 -1.62 -12.15
C PRO A 14 11.24 -0.74 -12.40
N LEU A 15 11.13 0.44 -11.79
CA LEU A 15 10.04 1.39 -12.05
C LEU A 15 10.05 1.86 -13.49
N LEU A 16 11.20 2.30 -13.99
CA LEU A 16 11.38 2.75 -15.37
C LEU A 16 11.19 1.59 -16.35
N ALA A 17 11.70 0.41 -16.05
CA ALA A 17 11.50 -0.78 -16.86
C ALA A 17 10.01 -1.17 -16.95
N LEU A 18 9.27 -1.08 -15.84
CA LEU A 18 7.83 -1.33 -15.83
C LEU A 18 7.06 -0.24 -16.58
N ALA A 19 7.44 1.03 -16.45
CA ALA A 19 6.82 2.14 -17.14
C ALA A 19 7.02 2.04 -18.67
N ALA A 20 8.25 1.79 -19.11
CA ALA A 20 8.60 1.61 -20.52
C ALA A 20 8.01 0.31 -21.11
N GLY A 21 7.92 -0.75 -20.30
CA GLY A 21 7.38 -2.04 -20.70
C GLY A 21 5.86 -2.15 -20.69
N GLN A 22 5.12 -1.09 -20.37
CA GLN A 22 3.65 -1.11 -20.46
C GLN A 22 3.22 -1.09 -21.93
N SER A 23 2.56 -2.17 -22.37
CA SER A 23 2.06 -2.28 -23.75
C SER A 23 0.95 -1.27 -24.09
N ARG A 24 0.23 -0.79 -23.06
CA ARG A 24 -0.82 0.25 -23.15
C ARG A 24 -0.84 1.05 -21.85
N PRO A 25 -1.26 2.34 -21.87
CA PRO A 25 -1.46 3.10 -20.65
C PRO A 25 -2.36 2.32 -19.67
N LEU A 26 -1.82 1.95 -18.51
CA LEU A 26 -2.53 1.28 -17.42
C LEU A 26 -3.34 0.04 -17.90
N ALA A 27 -2.72 -0.79 -18.74
CA ALA A 27 -3.32 -1.98 -19.36
C ALA A 27 -4.57 -1.71 -20.22
N GLY A 28 -4.82 -0.46 -20.63
CA GLY A 28 -6.05 -0.07 -21.32
C GLY A 28 -7.30 -0.15 -20.44
N ARG A 29 -7.14 -0.21 -19.11
CA ARG A 29 -8.26 -0.30 -18.16
C ARG A 29 -8.63 1.06 -17.59
N GLY A 30 -9.93 1.29 -17.36
CA GLY A 30 -10.43 2.47 -16.64
C GLY A 30 -10.63 3.75 -17.47
N GLY A 31 -10.38 3.71 -18.78
CA GLY A 31 -10.60 4.85 -19.69
C GLY A 31 -9.92 6.14 -19.23
N THR A 32 -10.57 7.29 -19.43
CA THR A 32 -10.03 8.61 -19.03
C THR A 32 -9.84 8.75 -17.52
N ARG A 33 -10.51 7.94 -16.69
CA ARG A 33 -10.36 7.96 -15.23
C ARG A 33 -9.09 7.26 -14.77
N ALA A 34 -8.59 6.31 -15.55
CA ALA A 34 -7.40 5.53 -15.23
C ALA A 34 -6.17 6.42 -14.98
N ARG A 35 -6.02 7.50 -15.75
CA ARG A 35 -4.92 8.47 -15.61
C ARG A 35 -4.81 9.08 -14.21
N TRP A 36 -5.92 9.11 -13.48
CA TRP A 36 -5.98 9.64 -12.11
C TRP A 36 -5.81 8.57 -11.04
N GLY A 37 -5.93 7.29 -11.38
CA GLY A 37 -5.84 6.19 -10.42
C GLY A 37 -4.49 6.13 -9.70
N LEU A 38 -3.38 6.13 -10.45
CA LEU A 38 -2.02 6.11 -9.88
C LEU A 38 -1.70 7.39 -9.08
N PRO A 39 -1.92 8.62 -9.61
CA PRO A 39 -1.69 9.83 -8.81
C PRO A 39 -2.51 9.87 -7.53
N LEU A 40 -3.79 9.48 -7.59
CA LEU A 40 -4.66 9.51 -6.43
C LEU A 40 -4.23 8.49 -5.35
N ILE A 41 -3.88 7.26 -5.74
CA ILE A 41 -3.41 6.28 -4.75
C ILE A 41 -2.05 6.66 -4.16
N CYS A 42 -1.17 7.32 -4.93
CA CYS A 42 0.08 7.88 -4.39
C CYS A 42 -0.20 8.98 -3.37
N LEU A 43 -1.14 9.87 -3.64
CA LEU A 43 -1.55 10.91 -2.70
C LEU A 43 -2.14 10.30 -1.42
N ILE A 44 -3.03 9.31 -1.56
CA ILE A 44 -3.60 8.58 -0.42
C ILE A 44 -2.50 7.91 0.40
N ALA A 45 -1.59 7.17 -0.25
CA ALA A 45 -0.48 6.50 0.43
C ALA A 45 0.44 7.50 1.14
N PHE A 46 0.75 8.63 0.51
CA PHE A 46 1.55 9.69 1.13
C PHE A 46 0.88 10.26 2.37
N VAL A 47 -0.38 10.73 2.25
CA VAL A 47 -1.10 11.38 3.35
C VAL A 47 -1.40 10.42 4.49
N TYR A 48 -1.73 9.17 4.18
CA TYR A 48 -2.12 8.17 5.18
C TYR A 48 -0.92 7.58 5.93
N THR A 49 0.22 7.39 5.27
CA THR A 49 1.43 6.81 5.87
C THR A 49 2.27 7.85 6.62
N THR A 50 2.32 9.09 6.15
CA THR A 50 3.10 10.19 6.77
C THR A 50 2.93 10.31 8.30
N PRO A 51 1.70 10.39 8.86
CA PRO A 51 1.54 10.55 10.30
C PRO A 51 1.98 9.31 11.08
N TRP A 52 1.76 8.12 10.54
CA TRP A 52 2.13 6.86 11.19
C TRP A 52 3.65 6.69 11.26
N ASP A 53 4.34 7.00 10.17
CA ASP A 53 5.79 6.87 10.08
C ASP A 53 6.50 7.89 10.98
N ASN A 54 6.05 9.15 10.98
CA ASN A 54 6.53 10.17 11.91
C ASN A 54 6.30 9.78 13.37
N PHE A 55 5.15 9.19 13.67
CA PHE A 55 4.85 8.72 15.02
C PHE A 55 5.81 7.61 15.46
N LEU A 56 6.11 6.63 14.60
CA LEU A 56 7.05 5.55 14.91
C LEU A 56 8.44 6.07 15.26
N VAL A 57 8.97 6.99 14.45
CA VAL A 57 10.29 7.58 14.68
C VAL A 57 10.28 8.45 15.93
N HIS A 58 9.23 9.26 16.12
CA HIS A 58 9.10 10.09 17.31
C HIS A 58 9.06 9.26 18.61
N GLN A 59 8.41 8.10 18.58
CA GLN A 59 8.36 7.16 19.72
C GLN A 59 9.63 6.32 19.89
N GLY A 60 10.66 6.54 19.06
CA GLY A 60 11.93 5.81 19.11
C GLY A 60 11.80 4.34 18.71
N VAL A 61 10.71 3.96 18.03
CA VAL A 61 10.53 2.59 17.53
C VAL A 61 11.49 2.33 16.37
N TRP A 62 11.63 3.33 15.50
CA TRP A 62 12.61 3.36 14.42
C TRP A 62 13.54 4.55 14.54
N SER A 63 14.72 4.45 13.94
CA SER A 63 15.70 5.53 13.90
C SER A 63 16.48 5.48 12.60
N TYR A 64 16.83 6.66 12.08
CA TYR A 64 17.61 6.80 10.86
C TYR A 64 19.03 7.28 11.20
N GLY A 65 20.03 6.67 10.55
CA GLY A 65 21.41 7.12 10.70
C GLY A 65 21.64 8.46 9.98
N SER A 66 22.06 9.49 10.71
CA SER A 66 22.21 10.86 10.19
C SER A 66 23.13 10.97 8.97
N ALA A 67 24.16 10.13 8.87
CA ALA A 67 25.10 10.12 7.74
C ALA A 67 24.52 9.52 6.44
N ARG A 68 23.28 9.01 6.45
CA ARG A 68 22.66 8.30 5.31
C ARG A 68 21.46 9.03 4.70
N VAL A 69 21.10 10.17 5.27
CA VAL A 69 19.92 10.97 4.98
C VAL A 69 20.36 12.33 4.46
N TRP A 70 19.69 12.83 3.43
CA TRP A 70 19.95 14.13 2.85
C TRP A 70 19.31 15.27 3.66
N ALA A 71 18.03 15.11 4.00
CA ALA A 71 17.28 16.07 4.81
C ALA A 71 16.16 15.36 5.57
N THR A 72 15.70 15.96 6.66
CA THR A 72 14.58 15.45 7.47
C THR A 72 13.47 16.49 7.51
N VAL A 73 12.23 16.07 7.31
CA VAL A 73 11.04 16.91 7.50
C VAL A 73 10.16 16.24 8.56
N GLY A 74 9.89 16.95 9.65
CA GLY A 74 9.32 16.32 10.85
C GLY A 74 10.37 15.42 11.51
N TYR A 75 10.05 14.13 11.67
CA TYR A 75 10.95 13.12 12.24
C TYR A 75 11.56 12.21 11.17
N VAL A 76 11.05 12.27 9.94
CA VAL A 76 11.33 11.28 8.89
C VAL A 76 12.16 11.91 7.75
N PRO A 77 13.13 11.16 7.18
CA PRO A 77 13.89 11.59 6.01
C PRO A 77 13.03 11.96 4.79
N VAL A 78 13.47 12.94 3.99
CA VAL A 78 12.79 13.31 2.73
C VAL A 78 12.71 12.13 1.76
N GLU A 79 13.68 11.24 1.81
CA GLU A 79 13.75 10.06 0.99
C GLU A 79 12.68 9.02 1.33
N GLU A 80 12.19 8.96 2.58
CA GLU A 80 11.12 8.04 2.96
C GLU A 80 9.77 8.53 2.40
N TYR A 81 9.54 9.83 2.38
CA TYR A 81 8.39 10.41 1.70
C TYR A 81 8.43 10.14 0.18
N ALA A 82 9.62 10.19 -0.42
CA ALA A 82 9.81 9.76 -1.80
C ALA A 82 9.54 8.26 -1.97
N PHE A 83 9.97 7.43 -1.02
CA PHE A 83 9.72 5.99 -1.02
C PHE A 83 8.22 5.69 -1.07
N PHE A 84 7.38 6.37 -0.28
CA PHE A 84 5.93 6.18 -0.30
C PHE A 84 5.34 6.33 -1.71
N ILE A 85 5.79 7.33 -2.45
CA ILE A 85 5.31 7.61 -3.81
C ILE A 85 5.90 6.60 -4.79
N LEU A 86 7.22 6.41 -4.78
CA LEU A 86 7.92 5.57 -5.75
C LEU A 86 7.51 4.10 -5.62
N GLN A 87 7.39 3.59 -4.40
CA GLN A 87 6.94 2.22 -4.14
C GLN A 87 5.48 2.03 -4.55
N THR A 88 4.61 3.03 -4.33
CA THR A 88 3.21 2.98 -4.77
C THR A 88 3.11 2.96 -6.28
N LEU A 89 3.89 3.78 -6.99
CA LEU A 89 3.96 3.77 -8.46
C LEU A 89 4.47 2.43 -8.98
N LEU A 90 5.55 1.91 -8.40
CA LEU A 90 6.15 0.63 -8.79
C LEU A 90 5.13 -0.50 -8.67
N THR A 91 4.47 -0.59 -7.52
CA THR A 91 3.47 -1.61 -7.22
C THR A 91 2.24 -1.49 -8.13
N GLY A 92 1.77 -0.26 -8.36
CA GLY A 92 0.64 0.01 -9.25
C GLY A 92 0.94 -0.37 -10.70
N LEU A 93 2.11 0.02 -11.24
CA LEU A 93 2.53 -0.37 -12.58
C LEU A 93 2.75 -1.88 -12.72
N PHE A 94 3.28 -2.53 -11.68
CA PHE A 94 3.40 -3.97 -11.63
C PHE A 94 2.02 -4.64 -11.69
N LEU A 95 1.05 -4.16 -10.92
CA LEU A 95 -0.34 -4.63 -10.99
C LEU A 95 -0.92 -4.46 -12.40
N TYR A 96 -0.76 -3.29 -13.03
CA TYR A 96 -1.23 -3.10 -14.40
C TYR A 96 -0.57 -4.05 -15.40
N LYS A 97 0.73 -4.36 -15.23
CA LYS A 97 1.40 -5.37 -16.06
C LYS A 97 0.76 -6.76 -15.89
N LEU A 98 0.41 -7.16 -14.67
CA LEU A 98 -0.30 -8.42 -14.42
C LEU A 98 -1.70 -8.41 -15.05
N LEU A 99 -2.44 -7.31 -14.89
CA LEU A 99 -3.78 -7.18 -15.46
C LEU A 99 -3.78 -7.18 -16.99
N ALA A 100 -2.75 -6.60 -17.62
CA ALA A 100 -2.57 -6.65 -19.07
C ALA A 100 -2.37 -8.09 -19.56
N ARG A 101 -1.61 -8.91 -18.81
CA ARG A 101 -1.42 -10.34 -19.11
C ARG A 101 -2.70 -11.16 -18.90
N ALA A 102 -3.49 -10.81 -17.88
CA ALA A 102 -4.77 -11.47 -17.58
C ALA A 102 -5.94 -11.01 -18.47
N ALA A 103 -5.75 -9.99 -19.33
CA ALA A 103 -6.82 -9.36 -20.10
C ALA A 103 -7.59 -10.28 -21.07
N PRO A 104 -7.00 -11.31 -21.71
CA PRO A 104 -7.78 -12.25 -22.52
C PRO A 104 -8.80 -13.06 -21.69
N ALA A 105 -8.51 -13.31 -20.41
CA ALA A 105 -9.32 -14.18 -19.54
C ALA A 105 -10.42 -13.45 -18.75
N LEU A 106 -10.39 -12.11 -18.67
CA LEU A 106 -11.33 -11.33 -17.85
C LEU A 106 -12.49 -10.70 -18.65
N HIS A 107 -12.47 -10.79 -19.98
CA HIS A 107 -13.55 -10.29 -20.84
C HIS A 107 -14.75 -11.25 -20.93
N GLU A 108 -14.54 -12.55 -20.67
CA GLU A 108 -15.64 -13.48 -20.46
C GLU A 108 -16.05 -13.45 -18.99
N LYS A 109 -16.99 -12.57 -18.65
CA LYS A 109 -17.72 -12.68 -17.38
C LYS A 109 -18.61 -13.92 -17.53
N PRO A 110 -18.41 -15.02 -16.78
CA PRO A 110 -19.38 -16.10 -16.78
C PRO A 110 -20.73 -15.52 -16.33
N PRO A 111 -21.85 -15.87 -16.97
CA PRO A 111 -23.16 -15.54 -16.42
C PRO A 111 -23.27 -16.19 -15.04
N GLY A 112 -23.47 -15.38 -13.99
CA GLY A 112 -23.54 -15.85 -12.61
C GLY A 112 -22.24 -15.77 -11.83
N VAL A 113 -21.56 -14.61 -11.83
CA VAL A 113 -20.54 -14.28 -10.81
C VAL A 113 -21.15 -14.56 -9.45
N PHE A 114 -20.75 -15.66 -8.82
CA PHE A 114 -21.18 -16.02 -7.49
C PHE A 114 -20.66 -14.93 -6.54
N THR A 115 -21.44 -13.88 -6.33
CA THR A 115 -21.20 -12.98 -5.21
C THR A 115 -21.25 -13.86 -3.98
N ARG A 116 -20.14 -14.01 -3.29
CA ARG A 116 -20.08 -14.75 -2.02
C ARG A 116 -20.24 -13.75 -0.89
N PRO A 117 -21.47 -13.33 -0.52
CA PRO A 117 -21.67 -12.36 0.55
C PRO A 117 -21.06 -12.86 1.86
N VAL A 118 -21.07 -14.18 2.08
CA VAL A 118 -20.41 -14.82 3.23
C VAL A 118 -18.92 -14.49 3.26
N ALA A 119 -18.19 -14.60 2.13
CA ALA A 119 -16.76 -14.27 2.08
C ALA A 119 -16.50 -12.79 2.40
N ARG A 120 -17.34 -11.88 1.90
CA ARG A 120 -17.30 -10.46 2.24
C ARG A 120 -17.50 -10.24 3.75
N HIS A 121 -18.56 -10.79 4.34
CA HIS A 121 -18.86 -10.57 5.76
C HIS A 121 -17.83 -11.22 6.68
N VAL A 122 -17.42 -12.45 6.40
CA VAL A 122 -16.40 -13.18 7.19
C VAL A 122 -15.08 -12.44 7.14
N GLY A 123 -14.56 -12.10 5.96
CA GLY A 123 -13.28 -11.40 5.88
C GLY A 123 -13.33 -9.98 6.45
N THR A 124 -14.47 -9.28 6.32
CA THR A 124 -14.66 -7.99 7.01
C THR A 124 -14.58 -8.17 8.52
N GLY A 125 -15.24 -9.19 9.08
CA GLY A 125 -15.18 -9.52 10.49
C GLY A 125 -13.77 -9.89 10.95
N VAL A 126 -13.02 -10.66 10.14
CA VAL A 126 -11.63 -11.03 10.42
C VAL A 126 -10.73 -9.80 10.46
N PHE A 127 -10.76 -8.94 9.44
CA PHE A 127 -9.92 -7.73 9.44
C PHE A 127 -10.33 -6.72 10.52
N LEU A 128 -11.61 -6.65 10.85
CA LEU A 128 -12.08 -5.84 11.98
C LEU A 128 -11.53 -6.39 13.30
N ALA A 129 -11.59 -7.70 13.52
CA ALA A 129 -11.03 -8.34 14.71
C ALA A 129 -9.51 -8.11 14.81
N VAL A 130 -8.79 -8.20 13.69
CA VAL A 130 -7.35 -7.88 13.61
C VAL A 130 -7.08 -6.42 13.97
N SER A 131 -7.94 -5.49 13.52
CA SER A 131 -7.84 -4.06 13.87
C SER A 131 -8.04 -3.83 15.36
N VAL A 132 -9.07 -4.47 15.94
CA VAL A 132 -9.37 -4.40 17.38
C VAL A 132 -8.24 -5.00 18.20
N LEU A 133 -7.67 -6.14 17.77
CA LEU A 133 -6.50 -6.74 18.40
C LEU A 133 -5.31 -5.77 18.39
N GLY A 134 -5.06 -5.11 17.25
CA GLY A 134 -4.02 -4.09 17.13
C GLY A 134 -4.18 -2.95 18.14
N VAL A 135 -5.39 -2.41 18.26
CA VAL A 135 -5.70 -1.38 19.27
C VAL A 135 -5.54 -1.94 20.69
N GLY A 136 -5.99 -3.16 20.96
CA GLY A 136 -5.83 -3.82 22.25
C GLY A 136 -4.36 -3.96 22.68
N LEU A 137 -3.46 -4.31 21.74
CA LEU A 137 -2.01 -4.36 21.98
C LEU A 137 -1.40 -2.99 22.29
N LEU A 138 -1.99 -1.90 21.78
CA LEU A 138 -1.53 -0.54 22.10
C LEU A 138 -2.04 -0.08 23.46
N VAL A 139 -3.29 -0.40 23.79
CA VAL A 139 -3.93 -0.04 25.06
C VAL A 139 -3.33 -0.81 26.23
N SER A 140 -2.86 -2.04 26.03
CA SER A 140 -2.19 -2.82 27.08
C SER A 140 -0.89 -2.18 27.57
N GLY A 141 -0.26 -1.31 26.77
CA GLY A 141 1.00 -0.64 27.11
C GLY A 141 2.23 -1.56 27.10
N GLU A 142 2.06 -2.83 26.73
CA GLU A 142 3.12 -3.83 26.72
C GLU A 142 4.16 -3.56 25.63
N LYS A 143 5.44 -3.45 26.03
CA LYS A 143 6.54 -3.15 25.08
C LYS A 143 6.65 -4.15 23.93
N PRO A 144 6.53 -5.48 24.13
CA PRO A 144 6.64 -6.45 23.03
C PRO A 144 5.51 -6.32 22.00
N GLY A 145 4.30 -5.99 22.45
CA GLY A 145 3.11 -5.90 21.60
C GLY A 145 3.02 -4.59 20.82
N ARG A 146 3.75 -3.55 21.24
CA ARG A 146 3.60 -2.19 20.72
C ARG A 146 3.82 -2.08 19.21
N TYR A 147 4.90 -2.68 18.68
CA TYR A 147 5.22 -2.58 17.26
C TYR A 147 4.17 -3.30 16.39
N ALA A 148 3.78 -4.51 16.78
CA ALA A 148 2.70 -5.24 16.13
C ALA A 148 1.36 -4.48 16.23
N GLY A 149 1.05 -3.92 17.40
CA GLY A 149 -0.12 -3.09 17.64
C GLY A 149 -0.18 -1.89 16.69
N LEU A 150 0.94 -1.20 16.46
CA LEU A 150 1.00 -0.05 15.55
C LEU A 150 0.78 -0.44 14.09
N ILE A 151 1.29 -1.60 13.65
CA ILE A 151 1.04 -2.11 12.30
C ILE A 151 -0.44 -2.50 12.15
N LEU A 152 -0.97 -3.29 13.09
CA LEU A 152 -2.32 -3.83 12.99
C LEU A 152 -3.40 -2.74 13.13
N ALA A 153 -3.21 -1.78 14.04
CA ALA A 153 -4.12 -0.66 14.22
C ALA A 153 -4.12 0.31 13.04
N TRP A 154 -3.01 0.38 12.28
CA TRP A 154 -2.90 1.23 11.08
C TRP A 154 -3.40 0.53 9.81
N ALA A 155 -2.92 -0.69 9.53
CA ALA A 155 -3.28 -1.43 8.30
C ALA A 155 -4.68 -2.05 8.39
N GLY A 156 -5.09 -2.51 9.57
CA GLY A 156 -6.34 -3.24 9.80
C GLY A 156 -7.59 -2.50 9.30
N PRO A 157 -7.80 -1.21 9.64
CA PRO A 157 -8.96 -0.45 9.17
C PRO A 157 -9.03 -0.36 7.64
N VAL A 158 -7.88 -0.18 6.97
CA VAL A 158 -7.81 -0.15 5.50
C VAL A 158 -8.21 -1.50 4.91
N LEU A 159 -7.66 -2.59 5.43
CA LEU A 159 -8.00 -3.95 4.99
C LEU A 159 -9.47 -4.28 5.21
N THR A 160 -10.01 -3.85 6.36
CA THR A 160 -11.43 -4.02 6.69
C THR A 160 -12.31 -3.33 5.66
N LEU A 161 -12.01 -2.07 5.31
CA LEU A 161 -12.77 -1.33 4.30
C LEU A 161 -12.62 -1.96 2.91
N LEU A 162 -11.39 -2.26 2.47
CA LEU A 162 -11.15 -2.88 1.17
C LEU A 162 -11.92 -4.20 1.02
N TRP A 163 -11.94 -5.03 2.06
CA TRP A 163 -12.69 -6.28 2.04
C TRP A 163 -14.21 -6.08 2.14
N ALA A 164 -14.65 -5.10 2.94
CA ALA A 164 -16.05 -4.74 3.05
C ALA A 164 -16.64 -4.23 1.73
N PHE A 165 -15.86 -3.67 0.82
CA PHE A 165 -16.34 -3.23 -0.50
C PHE A 165 -16.05 -4.23 -1.63
N GLY A 166 -14.92 -4.94 -1.59
CA GLY A 166 -14.45 -5.79 -2.68
C GLY A 166 -14.41 -7.29 -2.40
N GLY A 167 -14.65 -7.74 -1.17
CA GLY A 167 -14.47 -9.14 -0.78
C GLY A 167 -15.43 -10.14 -1.45
N ASN A 168 -16.53 -9.65 -2.04
CA ASN A 168 -17.51 -10.45 -2.78
C ASN A 168 -17.09 -10.73 -4.24
N VAL A 169 -16.06 -10.07 -4.77
CA VAL A 169 -15.60 -10.19 -6.16
C VAL A 169 -14.15 -10.70 -6.28
N ALA A 170 -13.46 -10.89 -5.16
CA ALA A 170 -12.05 -11.26 -5.14
C ALA A 170 -11.79 -12.77 -5.39
N TRP A 171 -12.83 -13.61 -5.50
CA TRP A 171 -12.74 -15.08 -5.57
C TRP A 171 -13.84 -15.69 -6.45
#